data_AF-A0A2D0K6P3-F1
#
_entry.id   AF-A0A2D0K6P3-F1
#
_cell.length_a   1.000
_cell.length_b   1.000
_cell.length_c   1.000
_cell.angle_alpha   90.00
_cell.angle_beta   90.00
_cell.angle_gamma   90.00
#
_symmetry.space_group_name_H-M   'P 1'
#
loop_
_entity.id
_entity.type
_entity.pdbx_description
1 polymer ?
#
loop_
_entity_poly.entity_id
_entity_poly.type
_entity_poly.pdbx_seq_one_letter_code
_entity_poly.pdbx_strand_id
1 'polypeptide(L)'
;MNYQIFSTLFQDTHTPNAWINLAENTSPMVTVLTTHLLCEGFLEAYICSKVNIPDLFSDTPEAGKVKFKMQFSSKLKFAQRLGLPLDAYKAIDILNNIRNEFAHRLLQAEISNEKINQIAANVNKIHCYENQHALEEEKFEYTSEDGQTTHIYAFNDPQTPNAMKLIIAYGSLITRLIQLVKDKYKK
;
A
#
# COMPACT_ATOMS: atom_id res chain seq x y z
N MET A 1 -6.45 -18.79 3.42
CA MET A 1 -5.83 -17.66 4.14
C MET A 1 -6.57 -17.54 5.46
N ASN A 2 -5.96 -17.01 6.51
CA ASN A 2 -6.61 -16.76 7.79
C ASN A 2 -6.98 -15.27 7.88
N TYR A 3 -8.27 -14.96 7.72
CA TYR A 3 -8.74 -13.57 7.68
C TYR A 3 -8.51 -12.84 9.01
N GLN A 4 -8.64 -13.53 10.14
CA GLN A 4 -8.44 -12.92 11.45
C GLN A 4 -6.99 -12.45 11.64
N ILE A 5 -6.00 -13.30 11.27
CA ILE A 5 -4.58 -12.90 11.29
C ILE A 5 -4.36 -11.70 10.37
N PHE A 6 -4.93 -11.72 9.17
CA PHE A 6 -4.79 -10.62 8.21
C PHE A 6 -5.38 -9.32 8.78
N SER A 7 -6.62 -9.36 9.27
CA SER A 7 -7.32 -8.16 9.74
C SER A 7 -6.64 -7.51 10.93
N THR A 8 -6.16 -8.31 11.90
CA THR A 8 -5.46 -7.79 13.08
C THR A 8 -4.17 -7.09 12.67
N LEU A 9 -3.28 -7.79 11.97
CA LEU A 9 -1.98 -7.23 11.56
C LEU A 9 -2.12 -6.03 10.60
N PHE A 10 -3.10 -6.09 9.70
CA PHE A 10 -3.36 -5.01 8.76
C PHE A 10 -3.85 -3.74 9.48
N GLN A 11 -4.77 -3.87 10.43
CA GLN A 11 -5.30 -2.73 11.22
C GLN A 11 -4.22 -2.09 12.11
N ASP A 12 -3.34 -2.90 12.70
CA ASP A 12 -2.23 -2.40 13.51
C ASP A 12 -1.25 -1.55 12.67
N THR A 13 -1.07 -1.90 11.39
CA THR A 13 -0.20 -1.16 10.47
C THR A 13 -0.90 0.06 9.86
N HIS A 14 -2.15 -0.08 9.43
CA HIS A 14 -2.89 0.92 8.64
C HIS A 14 -3.79 1.79 9.50
N THR A 15 -3.21 2.42 10.52
CA THR A 15 -3.95 3.28 11.44
C THR A 15 -4.42 4.57 10.76
N PRO A 16 -5.51 5.21 11.23
CA PRO A 16 -5.93 6.52 10.73
C PRO A 16 -4.81 7.57 10.74
N ASN A 17 -3.93 7.53 11.76
CA ASN A 17 -2.80 8.45 11.89
C ASN A 17 -1.79 8.32 10.74
N ALA A 18 -1.59 7.12 10.19
CA ALA A 18 -0.70 6.95 9.04
C ALA A 18 -1.27 7.61 7.77
N TRP A 19 -2.60 7.57 7.59
CA TRP A 19 -3.28 8.25 6.48
C TRP A 19 -3.32 9.76 6.66
N ILE A 20 -3.53 10.26 7.88
CA ILE A 20 -3.44 11.69 8.22
C ILE A 20 -2.02 12.19 7.95
N ASN A 21 -1.00 11.45 8.39
CA ASN A 21 0.39 11.81 8.13
C ASN A 21 0.70 11.90 6.63
N LEU A 22 0.16 10.97 5.81
CA LEU A 22 0.29 11.05 4.35
C LEU A 22 -0.41 12.28 3.77
N ALA A 23 -1.58 12.63 4.29
CA ALA A 23 -2.42 13.73 3.81
C ALA A 23 -1.83 15.11 4.09
N GLU A 24 -1.29 15.29 5.30
CA GLU A 24 -0.80 16.59 5.79
C GLU A 24 0.67 16.84 5.43
N ASN A 25 1.42 15.80 5.10
CA ASN A 25 2.83 15.95 4.76
C ASN A 25 3.03 16.26 3.28
N THR A 26 3.61 17.43 3.01
CA THR A 26 3.86 17.91 1.64
C THR A 26 5.17 17.36 1.04
N SER A 27 6.00 16.66 1.83
CA SER A 27 7.28 16.14 1.36
C SER A 27 7.12 14.83 0.58
N PRO A 28 7.49 14.79 -0.72
CA PRO A 28 7.44 13.56 -1.52
C PRO A 28 8.24 12.41 -0.90
N MET A 29 9.36 12.71 -0.23
CA MET A 29 10.17 11.70 0.45
C MET A 29 9.42 11.04 1.61
N VAL A 30 8.73 11.84 2.42
CA VAL A 30 7.94 11.32 3.54
C VAL A 30 6.78 10.49 3.00
N THR A 31 6.07 10.97 1.97
CA THR A 31 5.01 10.21 1.31
C THR A 31 5.51 8.85 0.83
N VAL A 32 6.61 8.81 0.09
CA VAL A 32 7.17 7.57 -0.45
C VAL A 32 7.60 6.61 0.64
N LEU A 33 8.25 7.09 1.70
CA LEU A 33 8.68 6.26 2.81
C LEU A 33 7.50 5.70 3.60
N THR A 34 6.51 6.53 3.91
CA THR A 34 5.30 6.10 4.63
C THR A 34 4.50 5.10 3.79
N THR A 35 4.29 5.36 2.50
CA THR A 35 3.65 4.39 1.58
C THR A 35 4.42 3.07 1.50
N HIS A 36 5.75 3.11 1.50
CA HIS A 36 6.58 1.90 1.51
C HIS A 36 6.39 1.06 2.78
N LEU A 37 6.40 1.70 3.95
CA LEU A 37 6.19 1.03 5.24
C LEU A 37 4.78 0.42 5.33
N LEU A 38 3.77 1.13 4.85
CA LEU A 38 2.40 0.60 4.76
C LEU A 38 2.32 -0.61 3.81
N CYS A 39 2.98 -0.56 2.66
CA CYS A 39 3.11 -1.73 1.77
C CYS A 39 3.79 -2.90 2.47
N GLU A 40 4.84 -2.65 3.25
CA GLU A 40 5.56 -3.70 3.97
C GLU A 40 4.67 -4.39 5.00
N GLY A 41 3.96 -3.63 5.85
CA GLY A 41 3.03 -4.22 6.80
C GLY A 41 1.83 -4.92 6.14
N PHE A 42 1.35 -4.44 4.99
CA PHE A 42 0.39 -5.20 4.18
C PHE A 42 0.96 -6.56 3.74
N LEU A 43 2.19 -6.58 3.21
CA LEU A 43 2.83 -7.83 2.76
C LEU A 43 3.05 -8.80 3.92
N GLU A 44 3.45 -8.29 5.09
CA GLU A 44 3.60 -9.10 6.30
C GLU A 44 2.27 -9.70 6.74
N ALA A 45 1.21 -8.90 6.87
CA ALA A 45 -0.13 -9.37 7.20
C ALA A 45 -0.64 -10.42 6.18
N TYR A 46 -0.40 -10.18 4.88
CA TYR A 46 -0.76 -11.11 3.82
C TYR A 46 0.00 -12.43 3.92
N ILE A 47 1.32 -12.41 4.14
CA ILE A 47 2.14 -13.61 4.26
C ILE A 47 1.77 -14.38 5.54
N CYS A 48 1.73 -13.73 6.70
CA CYS A 48 1.37 -14.33 8.00
C CYS A 48 0.02 -15.05 7.90
N SER A 49 -0.98 -14.40 7.29
CA SER A 49 -2.30 -15.00 7.10
C SER A 49 -2.33 -16.14 6.08
N LYS A 50 -1.42 -16.17 5.10
CA LYS A 50 -1.32 -17.27 4.12
C LYS A 50 -0.64 -18.50 4.69
N VAL A 51 0.38 -18.31 5.53
CA VAL A 51 1.11 -19.42 6.16
C VAL A 51 0.56 -19.81 7.54
N ASN A 52 -0.41 -19.05 8.05
CA ASN A 52 -1.05 -19.24 9.35
C ASN A 52 -0.07 -19.16 10.55
N ILE A 53 0.85 -18.20 10.49
CA ILE A 53 1.85 -17.92 11.53
C ILE A 53 1.77 -16.41 11.84
N PRO A 54 1.02 -15.98 12.86
CA PRO A 54 0.77 -14.56 13.12
C PRO A 54 2.02 -13.80 13.55
N ASP A 55 2.94 -14.47 14.24
CA ASP A 55 4.18 -13.91 14.78
C ASP A 55 5.39 -14.09 13.85
N LEU A 56 5.18 -14.46 12.57
CA LEU A 56 6.27 -14.78 11.64
C LEU A 56 7.30 -13.65 11.51
N PHE A 57 6.87 -12.40 11.49
CA PHE A 57 7.73 -11.23 11.39
C PHE A 57 7.88 -10.48 12.73
N SER A 58 7.51 -11.11 13.85
CA SER A 58 7.60 -10.49 15.17
C SER A 58 9.04 -10.13 15.52
N ASP A 59 9.23 -8.91 16.03
CA ASP A 59 10.52 -8.49 16.58
C ASP A 59 10.87 -9.20 17.90
N THR A 60 9.84 -9.72 18.58
CA THR A 60 9.89 -10.49 19.83
C THR A 60 9.18 -11.83 19.64
N PRO A 61 9.83 -12.82 19.01
CA PRO A 61 9.23 -14.12 18.77
C PRO A 61 9.01 -14.90 20.08
N GLU A 62 8.07 -15.85 20.08
CA GLU A 62 7.83 -16.72 21.24
C GLU A 62 9.08 -17.52 21.65
N ALA A 63 9.14 -17.92 22.92
CA ALA A 63 10.25 -18.70 23.45
C ALA A 63 10.48 -19.99 22.63
N GLY A 64 11.71 -20.20 22.18
CA GLY A 64 12.10 -21.33 21.34
C GLY A 64 11.98 -21.09 19.82
N LYS A 65 11.50 -19.92 19.38
CA LYS A 65 11.52 -19.50 17.97
C LYS A 65 12.67 -18.54 17.69
N VAL A 66 13.14 -18.54 16.43
CA VAL A 66 14.16 -17.59 15.96
C VAL A 66 13.50 -16.37 15.34
N LYS A 67 14.20 -15.23 15.43
CA LYS A 67 13.78 -14.02 14.72
C LYS A 67 13.89 -14.22 13.21
N PHE A 68 12.77 -14.13 12.52
CA PHE A 68 12.72 -14.26 11.07
C PHE A 68 12.57 -12.89 10.42
N LYS A 69 13.55 -12.52 9.59
CA LYS A 69 13.55 -11.27 8.83
C LYS A 69 13.64 -11.56 7.34
N MET A 70 12.89 -10.78 6.56
CA MET A 70 12.91 -10.85 5.11
C MET A 70 12.97 -9.43 4.56
N GLN A 71 13.77 -9.21 3.51
CA GLN A 71 13.80 -7.92 2.82
C GLN A 71 12.51 -7.70 2.03
N PHE A 72 12.09 -6.45 1.86
CA PHE A 72 10.88 -6.06 1.13
C PHE A 72 10.70 -6.79 -0.21
N SER A 73 11.73 -6.78 -1.07
CA SER A 73 11.68 -7.43 -2.39
C SER A 73 11.43 -8.94 -2.29
N SER A 74 11.97 -9.59 -1.25
CA SER A 74 11.75 -11.00 -0.98
C SER A 74 10.34 -11.24 -0.44
N LYS A 75 9.82 -10.37 0.43
CA LYS A 75 8.42 -10.42 0.90
C LYS A 75 7.45 -10.30 -0.27
N LEU A 76 7.67 -9.35 -1.16
CA LEU A 76 6.81 -9.13 -2.32
C LEU A 76 6.80 -10.35 -3.27
N LYS A 77 7.98 -10.91 -3.59
CA LYS A 77 8.09 -12.14 -4.39
C LYS A 77 7.42 -13.31 -3.70
N PHE A 78 7.57 -13.45 -2.38
CA PHE A 78 6.94 -14.52 -1.63
C PHE A 78 5.42 -14.38 -1.59
N ALA A 79 4.90 -13.18 -1.34
CA ALA A 79 3.47 -12.89 -1.40
C ALA A 79 2.87 -13.23 -2.78
N GLN A 80 3.57 -12.92 -3.88
CA GLN A 80 3.18 -13.33 -5.23
C GLN A 80 3.08 -14.84 -5.37
N ARG A 81 4.07 -15.59 -4.86
CA ARG A 81 4.03 -17.06 -4.84
C ARG A 81 2.90 -17.63 -3.98
N LEU A 82 2.47 -16.90 -2.96
CA LEU A 82 1.31 -17.23 -2.12
C LEU A 82 -0.04 -16.80 -2.73
N GLY A 83 -0.03 -16.24 -3.94
CA GLY A 83 -1.23 -15.91 -4.72
C GLY A 83 -1.67 -14.45 -4.66
N LEU A 84 -0.77 -13.52 -4.34
CA LEU A 84 -0.98 -12.10 -4.62
C LEU A 84 -1.10 -11.91 -6.15
N PRO A 85 -2.11 -11.17 -6.66
CA PRO A 85 -2.27 -10.94 -8.10
C PRO A 85 -1.02 -10.35 -8.75
N LEU A 86 -0.74 -10.74 -10.00
CA LEU A 86 0.46 -10.28 -10.71
C LEU A 86 0.47 -8.77 -10.92
N ASP A 87 -0.67 -8.16 -11.22
CA ASP A 87 -0.76 -6.72 -11.41
C ASP A 87 -0.56 -5.96 -10.08
N ALA A 88 -1.01 -6.51 -8.96
CA ALA A 88 -0.68 -5.98 -7.64
C ALA A 88 0.82 -6.09 -7.33
N TYR A 89 1.45 -7.23 -7.67
CA TYR A 89 2.90 -7.38 -7.55
C TYR A 89 3.64 -6.28 -8.33
N LYS A 90 3.26 -6.05 -9.59
CA LYS A 90 3.87 -5.03 -10.45
C LYS A 90 3.68 -3.62 -9.89
N ALA A 91 2.49 -3.29 -9.41
CA ALA A 91 2.22 -1.98 -8.80
C ALA A 91 3.11 -1.74 -7.56
N ILE A 92 3.22 -2.72 -6.66
CA ILE A 92 4.06 -2.62 -5.45
C ILE A 92 5.56 -2.58 -5.81
N ASP A 93 5.98 -3.30 -6.85
CA ASP A 93 7.37 -3.26 -7.32
C ASP A 93 7.75 -1.87 -7.86
N ILE A 94 6.84 -1.20 -8.59
CA ILE A 94 7.03 0.19 -9.03
C ILE A 94 7.11 1.13 -7.82
N LEU A 95 6.26 0.97 -6.80
CA LEU A 95 6.35 1.73 -5.55
C LEU A 95 7.72 1.57 -4.87
N ASN A 96 8.23 0.35 -4.82
CA ASN A 96 9.57 0.08 -4.29
C ASN A 96 10.68 0.72 -5.14
N ASN A 97 10.52 0.77 -6.45
CA ASN A 97 11.46 1.45 -7.35
C ASN A 97 11.45 2.98 -7.14
N ILE A 98 10.29 3.59 -6.88
CA ILE A 98 10.20 5.00 -6.44
C ILE A 98 11.01 5.17 -5.15
N ARG A 99 10.76 4.33 -4.13
CA ARG A 99 11.51 4.38 -2.86
C ARG A 99 13.02 4.28 -3.06
N ASN A 100 13.49 3.37 -3.91
CA ASN A 100 14.92 3.19 -4.17
C ASN A 100 15.55 4.43 -4.80
N GLU A 101 14.84 5.12 -5.69
CA GLU A 101 15.35 6.38 -6.25
C GLU A 101 15.48 7.47 -5.19
N PHE A 102 14.50 7.63 -4.30
CA PHE A 102 14.60 8.57 -3.17
C PHE A 102 15.76 8.22 -2.23
N ALA A 103 16.04 6.94 -2.01
CA ALA A 103 17.18 6.51 -1.19
C ALA A 103 18.54 6.81 -1.82
N HIS A 104 18.67 6.71 -3.15
CA HIS A 104 19.94 6.89 -3.86
C HIS A 104 20.18 8.32 -4.38
N ARG A 105 19.10 9.08 -4.61
CA ARG A 105 19.15 10.40 -5.26
C ARG A 105 18.48 11.47 -4.40
N LEU A 106 18.58 11.38 -3.07
CA LEU A 106 18.00 12.24 -2.03
C LEU A 106 17.33 13.55 -2.48
N LEU A 107 18.06 14.48 -3.13
CA LEU A 107 17.57 15.81 -3.53
C LEU A 107 17.11 15.94 -4.99
N GLN A 108 17.32 14.90 -5.81
CA GLN A 108 17.02 14.86 -7.25
C GLN A 108 15.96 13.81 -7.60
N ALA A 109 15.48 13.05 -6.62
CA ALA A 109 14.44 12.06 -6.83
C ALA A 109 13.07 12.75 -6.92
N GLU A 110 12.28 12.32 -7.91
CA GLU A 110 10.92 12.80 -8.11
C GLU A 110 9.98 11.63 -8.34
N ILE A 111 8.73 11.80 -7.95
CA ILE A 111 7.66 10.88 -8.31
C ILE A 111 7.21 11.26 -9.72
N SER A 112 7.67 10.54 -10.74
CA SER A 112 7.36 10.89 -12.14
C SER A 112 5.94 10.50 -12.54
N ASN A 113 5.34 11.28 -13.45
CA ASN A 113 4.03 10.96 -14.05
C ASN A 113 4.04 9.57 -14.72
N GLU A 114 5.16 9.19 -15.34
CA GLU A 114 5.30 7.87 -15.97
C GLU A 114 5.08 6.74 -14.96
N LYS A 115 5.69 6.82 -13.78
CA LYS A 115 5.52 5.80 -12.73
C LYS A 115 4.12 5.79 -12.16
N ILE A 116 3.52 6.97 -11.95
CA ILE A 116 2.12 7.08 -11.53
C ILE A 116 1.19 6.39 -12.53
N ASN A 117 1.38 6.65 -13.82
CA ASN A 117 0.60 6.03 -14.89
C ASN A 117 0.81 4.50 -14.96
N GLN A 118 2.03 4.03 -14.75
CA GLN A 118 2.31 2.59 -14.69
C GLN A 118 1.65 1.92 -13.48
N ILE A 119 1.64 2.57 -12.30
CA ILE A 119 0.91 2.08 -11.13
C ILE A 119 -0.59 2.04 -11.45
N ALA A 120 -1.17 3.13 -11.95
CA ALA A 120 -2.57 3.22 -12.32
C ALA A 120 -2.99 2.10 -13.30
N ALA A 121 -2.21 1.88 -14.36
CA ALA A 121 -2.46 0.84 -15.34
C ALA A 121 -2.44 -0.58 -14.75
N ASN A 122 -1.64 -0.84 -13.72
CA ASN A 122 -1.65 -2.12 -13.02
C ASN A 122 -2.82 -2.23 -12.03
N VAL A 123 -3.11 -1.17 -11.28
CA VAL A 123 -4.24 -1.16 -10.34
C VAL A 123 -5.58 -1.33 -11.05
N ASN A 124 -5.77 -0.71 -12.22
CA ASN A 124 -6.98 -0.84 -13.03
C ASN A 124 -7.23 -2.26 -13.56
N LYS A 125 -6.20 -3.10 -13.64
CA LYS A 125 -6.33 -4.52 -14.02
C LYS A 125 -6.75 -5.42 -12.85
N ILE A 126 -6.74 -4.88 -11.63
CA ILE A 126 -7.21 -5.59 -10.45
C ILE A 126 -8.73 -5.40 -10.37
N HIS A 127 -9.45 -6.38 -10.90
CA HIS A 127 -10.92 -6.40 -10.86
C HIS A 127 -11.41 -6.99 -9.53
N CYS A 128 -12.26 -6.26 -8.80
CA CYS A 128 -13.03 -6.78 -7.67
C CYS A 128 -14.50 -6.39 -7.78
N TYR A 129 -15.38 -7.11 -7.09
CA TYR A 129 -16.83 -6.98 -7.29
C TYR A 129 -17.36 -5.59 -6.91
N GLU A 130 -16.84 -5.02 -5.81
CA GLU A 130 -17.31 -3.76 -5.22
C GLU A 130 -16.59 -2.51 -5.76
N ASN A 131 -15.49 -2.65 -6.51
CA ASN A 131 -14.79 -1.50 -7.11
C ASN A 131 -14.55 -1.75 -8.61
N GLN A 132 -15.46 -1.21 -9.42
CA GLN A 132 -15.44 -1.32 -10.89
C GLN A 132 -14.95 -0.03 -11.57
N HIS A 133 -14.74 1.03 -10.80
CA HIS A 133 -14.34 2.32 -11.33
C HIS A 133 -12.85 2.32 -11.70
N ALA A 134 -12.49 3.14 -12.67
CA ALA A 134 -11.10 3.38 -13.02
C ALA A 134 -10.46 4.23 -11.90
N LEU A 135 -9.18 3.99 -11.62
CA LEU A 135 -8.41 4.73 -10.62
C LEU A 135 -8.38 6.25 -10.92
N GLU A 136 -8.50 6.60 -12.20
CA GLU A 136 -8.59 7.98 -12.68
C GLU A 136 -9.85 8.72 -12.21
N GLU A 137 -10.90 7.98 -11.81
CA GLU A 137 -12.13 8.53 -11.24
C GLU A 137 -12.04 8.68 -9.71
N GLU A 138 -10.98 8.15 -9.08
CA GLU A 138 -10.82 8.17 -7.64
C GLU A 138 -10.26 9.50 -7.13
N LYS A 139 -10.64 9.83 -5.89
CA LYS A 139 -10.22 11.05 -5.18
C LYS A 139 -9.84 10.71 -3.74
N PHE A 140 -8.97 11.53 -3.18
CA PHE A 140 -8.62 11.48 -1.77
C PHE A 140 -9.17 12.73 -1.08
N GLU A 141 -9.95 12.50 -0.03
CA GLU A 141 -10.54 13.54 0.78
C GLU A 141 -10.03 13.39 2.22
N TYR A 142 -9.57 14.49 2.80
CA TYR A 142 -9.29 14.53 4.23
C TYR A 142 -9.74 15.86 4.82
N THR A 143 -10.12 15.82 6.09
CA THR A 143 -10.42 16.99 6.89
C THR A 143 -9.23 17.24 7.79
N SER A 144 -8.76 18.49 7.79
CA SER A 144 -7.61 18.93 8.59
C SER A 144 -7.88 18.75 10.09
N GLU A 145 -6.83 18.71 10.90
CA GLU A 145 -6.95 18.60 12.37
C GLU A 145 -7.88 19.65 13.01
N ASP A 146 -8.02 20.83 12.40
CA ASP A 146 -8.93 21.89 12.84
C ASP A 146 -10.43 21.57 12.66
N GLY A 147 -10.75 20.51 11.91
CA GLY A 147 -12.12 20.09 11.60
C GLY A 147 -12.86 21.02 10.65
N GLN A 148 -12.21 22.07 10.14
CA GLN A 148 -12.85 23.16 9.37
C GLN A 148 -12.51 23.08 7.89
N THR A 149 -11.30 22.63 7.55
CA THR A 149 -10.84 22.62 6.15
C THR A 149 -10.86 21.20 5.58
N THR A 150 -11.69 20.97 4.57
CA THR A 150 -11.69 19.72 3.79
C THR A 150 -10.89 19.93 2.51
N HIS A 151 -9.87 19.10 2.31
CA HIS A 151 -9.05 19.07 1.11
C HIS A 151 -9.47 17.89 0.24
N ILE A 152 -9.63 18.14 -1.06
CA ILE A 152 -10.00 17.13 -2.06
C ILE A 152 -8.95 17.14 -3.15
N TYR A 153 -8.35 15.97 -3.39
CA TYR A 153 -7.40 15.75 -4.48
C TYR A 153 -7.95 14.68 -5.41
N ALA A 154 -8.20 15.03 -6.67
CA ALA A 154 -8.65 14.08 -7.69
C ALA A 154 -7.44 13.54 -8.47
N PHE A 155 -7.44 12.23 -8.79
CA PHE A 155 -6.31 11.61 -9.48
C PHE A 155 -6.06 12.20 -10.87
N ASN A 156 -7.14 12.45 -11.61
CA ASN A 156 -7.10 12.99 -12.97
C ASN A 156 -6.80 14.49 -13.04
N ASP A 157 -6.82 15.21 -11.90
CA ASP A 157 -6.54 16.65 -11.89
C ASP A 157 -5.04 16.88 -12.20
N PRO A 158 -4.70 17.66 -13.24
CA PRO A 158 -3.33 18.03 -13.54
C PRO A 158 -2.63 18.81 -12.42
N GLN A 159 -3.39 19.50 -11.56
CA GLN A 159 -2.87 20.28 -10.43
C GLN A 159 -2.60 19.41 -9.20
N THR A 160 -3.13 18.18 -9.14
CA THR A 160 -2.87 17.29 -8.01
C THR A 160 -1.39 16.87 -7.99
N PRO A 161 -0.66 17.09 -6.88
CA PRO A 161 0.73 16.69 -6.77
C PRO A 161 0.90 15.17 -6.92
N ASN A 162 2.01 14.73 -7.53
CA ASN A 162 2.26 13.30 -7.71
C ASN A 162 2.40 12.51 -6.40
N ALA A 163 2.79 13.17 -5.31
CA ALA A 163 2.71 12.60 -3.97
C ALA A 163 1.26 12.22 -3.60
N MET A 164 0.30 13.11 -3.86
CA MET A 164 -1.12 12.82 -3.63
C MET A 164 -1.66 11.76 -4.58
N LYS A 165 -1.24 11.77 -5.85
CA LYS A 165 -1.58 10.70 -6.80
C LYS A 165 -1.06 9.34 -6.35
N LEU A 166 0.13 9.29 -5.74
CA LEU A 166 0.70 8.09 -5.15
C LEU A 166 -0.16 7.56 -4.00
N ILE A 167 -0.63 8.46 -3.11
CA ILE A 167 -1.52 8.12 -1.99
C ILE A 167 -2.85 7.57 -2.50
N ILE A 168 -3.48 8.23 -3.48
CA ILE A 168 -4.72 7.76 -4.12
C ILE A 168 -4.50 6.37 -4.72
N ALA A 169 -3.42 6.19 -5.49
CA ALA A 169 -3.13 4.92 -6.13
C ALA A 169 -2.85 3.79 -5.12
N TYR A 170 -2.17 4.11 -4.01
CA TYR A 170 -1.96 3.20 -2.90
C TYR A 170 -3.28 2.79 -2.23
N GLY A 171 -4.14 3.76 -1.91
CA GLY A 171 -5.46 3.52 -1.33
C GLY A 171 -6.34 2.64 -2.21
N SER A 172 -6.36 2.91 -3.51
CA SER A 172 -7.08 2.09 -4.50
C SER A 172 -6.55 0.65 -4.53
N LEU A 173 -5.22 0.48 -4.63
CA LEU A 173 -4.56 -0.82 -4.65
C LEU A 173 -4.95 -1.67 -3.43
N ILE A 174 -4.80 -1.10 -2.24
CA ILE A 174 -5.09 -1.82 -0.99
C ILE A 174 -6.57 -2.13 -0.86
N THR A 175 -7.45 -1.19 -1.22
CA THR A 175 -8.91 -1.41 -1.20
C THR A 175 -9.30 -2.59 -2.10
N ARG A 176 -8.82 -2.61 -3.34
CA ARG A 176 -9.09 -3.71 -4.29
C ARG A 176 -8.54 -5.04 -3.78
N LEU A 177 -7.34 -5.04 -3.18
CA LEU A 177 -6.74 -6.24 -2.60
C LEU A 177 -7.51 -6.78 -1.39
N ILE A 178 -7.98 -5.91 -0.50
CA ILE A 178 -8.84 -6.29 0.63
C ILE A 178 -10.14 -6.89 0.13
N GLN A 179 -10.74 -6.33 -0.92
CA GLN A 179 -11.97 -6.89 -1.49
C GLN A 179 -11.74 -8.25 -2.13
N LEU A 180 -10.66 -8.44 -2.89
CA LEU A 180 -10.27 -9.75 -3.40
C LEU A 180 -10.03 -10.78 -2.31
N VAL A 181 -9.50 -10.34 -1.18
CA VAL A 181 -9.36 -11.16 0.02
C VAL A 181 -10.75 -11.56 0.55
N LYS A 182 -11.67 -10.62 0.74
CA LYS A 182 -13.03 -10.86 1.26
C LYS A 182 -13.89 -11.72 0.35
N ASP A 183 -13.85 -11.48 -0.96
CA ASP A 183 -14.64 -12.21 -1.96
C ASP A 183 -14.32 -13.71 -1.97
N LYS A 184 -13.09 -14.09 -1.61
CA LYS A 184 -12.68 -15.49 -1.47
C LYS A 184 -13.23 -16.20 -0.22
N TYR A 185 -13.77 -15.46 0.77
CA TYR A 185 -14.42 -16.03 1.97
C TYR A 185 -15.94 -15.98 1.93
N LYS A 186 -16.54 -15.23 1.01
CA LYS A 186 -18.00 -15.23 0.78
C LYS A 186 -18.46 -16.45 -0.05
N LYS A 187 -17.54 -17.29 -0.54
CA LYS A 187 -17.80 -18.55 -1.26
C LYS A 187 -17.41 -19.73 -0.37
#